data_AF-A0A661ZX69-F1
#
_entry.id   AF-A0A661ZX69-F1
#
_cell.length_a   1.000
_cell.length_b   1.000
_cell.length_c   1.000
_cell.angle_alpha   90.00
_cell.angle_beta   90.00
_cell.angle_gamma   90.00
#
_symmetry.space_group_name_H-M   'P 1'
#
loop_
_entity.id
_entity.type
_entity.pdbx_description
1 polymer ?
#
loop_
_entity_poly.entity_id
_entity_poly.type
_entity_poly.pdbx_seq_one_letter_code
_entity_poly.pdbx_strand_id
1 'polypeptide(L)'
;FDILSAIKVWMSHSDFVLSELSRNLINRKLFKCEIQPKPFEYFHIESLKEKIQDKYNLTTEDLEYFFYNDTTSNYAYNLKTDNINILFKSGKVEDIVEASDQLNISVLSKPVTKHFICYPKGIE
;
A
#
# COMPACT_ATOMS: atom_id res chain seq x y z
N PHE A 1 16.97 6.21 -18.04
CA PHE A 1 17.54 5.05 -17.29
C PHE A 1 18.09 5.48 -15.93
N ASP A 2 17.81 6.72 -15.51
CA ASP A 2 18.66 7.47 -14.59
C ASP A 2 18.43 7.08 -13.13
N ILE A 3 17.17 6.78 -12.78
CA ILE A 3 16.79 6.32 -11.43
C ILE A 3 17.51 5.02 -11.07
N LEU A 4 17.46 4.01 -11.95
CA LEU A 4 18.11 2.72 -11.68
C LEU A 4 19.63 2.82 -11.67
N SER A 5 20.22 3.68 -12.51
CA SER A 5 21.66 3.95 -12.49
C SER A 5 22.08 4.59 -11.17
N ALA A 6 21.34 5.58 -10.68
CA ALA A 6 21.59 6.23 -9.41
C ALA A 6 21.49 5.24 -8.24
N ILE A 7 20.41 4.43 -8.18
CA ILE A 7 20.22 3.41 -7.14
C ILE A 7 21.41 2.44 -7.10
N LYS A 8 21.92 2.00 -8.25
CA LYS A 8 23.10 1.10 -8.30
C LYS A 8 24.35 1.73 -7.69
N VAL A 9 24.58 3.02 -7.91
CA VAL A 9 25.70 3.75 -7.30
C VAL A 9 25.50 3.92 -5.80
N TRP A 10 24.27 4.21 -5.38
CA TRP A 10 23.91 4.43 -3.98
C TRP A 10 24.05 3.19 -3.10
N MET A 11 24.04 1.98 -3.67
CA MET A 11 24.35 0.74 -2.94
C MET A 11 25.70 0.76 -2.19
N SER A 12 26.63 1.63 -2.58
CA SER A 12 27.95 1.78 -1.93
C SER A 12 28.12 3.12 -1.19
N HIS A 13 27.04 3.87 -1.00
CA HIS A 13 27.07 5.13 -0.27
C HIS A 13 27.34 4.91 1.22
N SER A 14 27.97 5.87 1.89
CA SER A 14 28.29 5.79 3.33
C SER A 14 27.06 5.91 4.22
N ASP A 15 26.00 6.56 3.71
CA ASP A 15 24.71 6.62 4.38
C ASP A 15 24.06 5.23 4.41
N PHE A 16 23.76 4.75 5.62
CA PHE A 16 23.24 3.40 5.82
C PHE A 16 21.84 3.24 5.22
N VAL A 17 20.93 4.19 5.48
CA VAL A 17 19.54 4.14 5.02
C VAL A 17 19.49 4.05 3.49
N LEU A 18 20.16 4.98 2.82
CA LEU A 18 20.19 5.07 1.37
C LEU A 18 20.83 3.84 0.75
N SER A 19 21.98 3.39 1.27
CA SER A 19 22.71 2.26 0.69
C SER A 19 21.99 0.94 0.91
N GLU A 20 21.36 0.73 2.06
CA GLU A 20 20.63 -0.50 2.38
C GLU A 20 19.32 -0.59 1.60
N LEU A 21 18.53 0.49 1.53
CA LEU A 21 17.33 0.53 0.69
C LEU A 21 17.66 0.29 -0.79
N SER A 22 18.73 0.94 -1.29
CA SER A 22 19.18 0.78 -2.67
C SER A 22 19.63 -0.66 -2.94
N ARG A 23 20.39 -1.26 -2.01
CA ARG A 23 20.83 -2.67 -2.11
C ARG A 23 19.65 -3.62 -2.09
N ASN A 24 18.66 -3.36 -1.25
CA ASN A 24 17.46 -4.18 -1.14
C ASN A 24 16.59 -4.09 -2.39
N LEU A 25 16.45 -2.90 -2.98
CA LEU A 25 15.72 -2.71 -4.21
C LEU A 25 16.39 -3.43 -5.41
N ILE A 26 17.70 -3.25 -5.59
CA ILE A 26 18.45 -3.89 -6.70
C ILE A 26 18.49 -5.41 -6.57
N ASN A 27 18.65 -5.94 -5.35
CA ASN A 27 18.70 -7.38 -5.10
C ASN A 27 17.31 -8.00 -4.84
N ARG A 28 16.22 -7.24 -5.06
CA ARG A 28 14.83 -7.68 -4.88
C ARG A 28 14.54 -8.24 -3.47
N LYS A 29 15.23 -7.73 -2.45
CA LYS A 29 14.94 -7.98 -1.03
C LYS A 29 13.86 -7.00 -0.56
N LEU A 30 12.66 -7.16 -1.12
CA LEU A 30 11.53 -6.29 -0.84
C LEU A 30 11.00 -6.50 0.58
N PHE A 31 10.35 -5.47 1.11
CA PHE A 31 9.69 -5.52 2.42
C PHE A 31 8.60 -6.61 2.42
N LYS A 32 8.33 -7.15 3.61
CA LYS A 32 7.14 -7.94 3.89
C LYS A 32 5.97 -6.97 4.04
N CYS A 33 4.83 -7.30 3.44
CA CYS A 33 3.61 -6.52 3.57
C CYS A 33 2.55 -7.39 4.22
N GLU A 34 1.93 -6.87 5.27
CA GLU A 34 0.75 -7.47 5.90
C GLU A 34 -0.43 -6.54 5.70
N ILE A 35 -1.58 -7.09 5.34
CA ILE A 35 -2.77 -6.32 4.98
C ILE A 35 -3.98 -6.95 5.66
N GLN A 36 -4.76 -6.15 6.38
CA GLN A 36 -5.97 -6.61 7.04
C GLN A 36 -7.09 -5.54 7.06
N PRO A 37 -8.36 -5.94 7.27
CA PRO A 37 -9.48 -4.99 7.29
C PRO A 37 -9.50 -4.07 8.53
N LYS A 38 -8.84 -4.45 9.63
CA LYS A 38 -8.81 -3.70 10.89
C LYS A 38 -7.43 -3.08 11.12
N PRO A 39 -7.31 -1.99 11.90
CA PRO A 39 -6.01 -1.47 12.31
C PRO A 39 -5.16 -2.55 13.00
N PHE A 40 -3.84 -2.45 12.86
CA PHE A 40 -2.91 -3.30 13.61
C PHE A 40 -2.86 -2.83 15.07
N GLU A 41 -2.70 -3.79 15.99
CA GLU A 41 -2.57 -3.51 17.42
C GLU A 41 -1.31 -2.68 17.70
N TYR A 42 -1.41 -1.71 18.61
CA TYR A 42 -0.30 -0.82 18.97
C TYR A 42 0.94 -1.61 19.41
N PHE A 43 0.77 -2.58 20.31
CA PHE A 43 1.88 -3.41 20.81
C PHE A 43 2.56 -4.24 19.71
N HIS A 44 1.81 -4.63 18.68
CA HIS A 44 2.37 -5.35 17.55
C HIS A 44 3.25 -4.43 16.69
N ILE A 45 2.76 -3.22 16.40
CA ILE A 45 3.52 -2.19 15.68
C ILE A 45 4.82 -1.84 16.43
N GLU A 46 4.73 -1.54 17.72
CA GLU A 46 5.90 -1.15 18.50
C GLU A 46 6.93 -2.29 18.62
N SER A 47 6.47 -3.53 18.81
CA SER A 47 7.39 -4.68 18.83
C SER A 47 8.15 -4.85 17.51
N LEU A 48 7.50 -4.63 16.36
CA LEU A 48 8.18 -4.66 15.06
C LEU A 48 9.20 -3.53 14.92
N LYS A 49 8.83 -2.31 15.35
CA LYS A 49 9.73 -1.15 15.32
C LYS A 49 10.98 -1.38 16.16
N GLU A 50 10.83 -1.84 17.40
CA GLU A 50 11.94 -2.17 18.30
C GLU A 50 12.88 -3.19 17.65
N LYS A 51 12.34 -4.29 17.10
CA LYS A 51 13.16 -5.29 16.39
C LYS A 51 13.91 -4.73 15.18
N ILE A 52 13.33 -3.77 14.45
CA ILE A 52 14.01 -3.10 13.31
C ILE A 52 15.15 -2.22 13.82
N GLN A 53 14.87 -1.42 14.85
CA GLN A 53 15.89 -0.55 15.46
C GLN A 53 17.05 -1.37 16.01
N ASP A 54 16.78 -2.46 16.72
CA ASP A 54 17.81 -3.33 17.28
C ASP A 54 18.64 -4.03 16.19
N LYS A 55 17.98 -4.55 15.14
CA LYS A 55 18.67 -5.28 14.07
C LYS A 55 19.60 -4.41 13.25
N TYR A 56 19.20 -3.17 12.98
CA TYR A 56 19.93 -2.25 12.11
C TYR A 56 20.61 -1.10 12.86
N ASN A 57 20.49 -1.06 14.19
CA ASN A 57 20.99 0.01 15.05
C ASN A 57 20.54 1.41 14.58
N LEU A 58 19.24 1.56 14.31
CA LEU A 58 18.66 2.76 13.72
C LEU A 58 18.15 3.75 14.76
N THR A 59 18.27 5.03 14.44
CA THR A 59 17.56 6.08 15.16
C THR A 59 16.05 5.99 14.90
N THR A 60 15.26 6.67 15.72
CA THR A 60 13.81 6.77 15.50
C THR A 60 13.47 7.47 14.19
N GLU A 61 14.31 8.42 13.76
CA GLU A 61 14.15 9.14 12.49
C GLU A 61 14.41 8.22 11.29
N ASP A 62 15.48 7.41 11.36
CA ASP A 62 15.82 6.48 10.29
C ASP A 62 14.82 5.31 10.17
N LEU A 63 14.15 4.96 11.27
CA LEU A 63 13.12 3.92 11.30
C LEU A 63 11.96 4.21 10.34
N GLU A 64 11.62 5.49 10.10
CA GLU A 64 10.54 5.89 9.20
C GLU A 64 10.77 5.44 7.75
N TYR A 65 12.03 5.19 7.36
CA TYR A 65 12.38 4.64 6.05
C TYR A 65 12.23 3.12 5.95
N PHE A 66 12.15 2.43 7.09
CA PHE A 66 12.08 0.96 7.15
C PHE A 66 10.73 0.43 7.63
N PHE A 67 9.90 1.24 8.27
CA PHE A 67 8.59 0.81 8.75
C PHE A 67 7.49 1.73 8.24
N TYR A 68 6.52 1.14 7.55
CA TYR A 68 5.31 1.82 7.09
C TYR A 68 4.09 1.25 7.78
N ASN A 69 3.17 2.11 8.20
CA ASN A 69 1.85 1.75 8.71
C ASN A 69 0.85 2.76 8.18
N ASP A 70 0.04 2.33 7.20
CA ASP A 70 -0.90 3.22 6.51
C ASP A 70 -2.15 2.45 6.06
N THR A 71 -3.05 3.15 5.40
CA THR A 71 -4.30 2.62 4.87
C THR A 71 -4.36 2.81 3.37
N THR A 72 -4.89 1.81 2.68
CA THR A 72 -5.28 1.95 1.28
C THR A 72 -6.79 1.80 1.20
N SER A 73 -7.43 2.69 0.46
CA SER A 73 -8.84 2.53 0.08
C SER A 73 -8.91 2.22 -1.40
N ASN A 74 -9.78 1.29 -1.76
CA ASN A 74 -10.11 1.08 -3.17
C ASN A 74 -11.62 1.27 -3.36
N TYR A 75 -11.97 2.05 -4.38
CA TYR A 75 -13.32 2.15 -4.90
C TYR A 75 -13.37 1.25 -6.12
N ALA A 76 -14.13 0.15 -6.05
CA ALA A 76 -14.32 -0.68 -7.24
C ALA A 76 -15.17 0.04 -8.30
N TYR A 77 -15.99 1.02 -7.88
CA TYR A 77 -16.76 1.90 -8.76
C TYR A 77 -17.01 3.25 -8.06
N ASN A 78 -16.66 4.38 -8.68
CA ASN A 78 -16.91 5.70 -8.10
C ASN A 78 -18.10 6.38 -8.79
N LEU A 79 -19.24 6.44 -8.10
CA LEU A 79 -20.49 7.06 -8.55
C LEU A 79 -20.39 8.56 -8.92
N LYS A 80 -19.27 9.21 -8.60
CA LYS A 80 -19.04 10.63 -8.95
C LYS A 80 -18.23 10.81 -10.23
N THR A 81 -17.48 9.80 -10.67
CA THR A 81 -16.55 9.94 -11.81
C THR A 81 -16.77 8.89 -12.91
N ASP A 82 -17.32 7.72 -12.60
CA ASP A 82 -17.34 6.56 -13.49
C ASP A 82 -18.77 6.10 -13.84
N ASN A 83 -19.70 7.02 -14.09
CA ASN A 83 -21.10 6.67 -14.35
C ASN A 83 -21.29 6.02 -15.73
N ILE A 84 -21.70 4.75 -15.72
CA ILE A 84 -22.13 4.00 -16.91
C ILE A 84 -23.65 4.12 -17.01
N ASN A 85 -24.13 4.80 -18.06
CA ASN A 85 -25.55 4.93 -18.35
C ASN A 85 -26.01 3.87 -19.37
N ILE A 86 -27.18 3.28 -19.13
CA ILE A 86 -27.83 2.31 -20.02
C ILE A 86 -29.01 2.98 -20.73
N LEU A 87 -28.98 2.98 -22.07
CA LEU A 87 -30.10 3.38 -22.91
C LEU A 87 -31.00 2.18 -23.20
N PHE A 88 -32.24 2.23 -22.72
CA PHE A 88 -33.26 1.23 -23.00
C PHE A 88 -33.93 1.46 -24.36
N LYS A 89 -34.53 0.40 -24.92
CA LYS A 89 -35.31 0.49 -26.17
C LYS A 89 -36.48 1.47 -26.10
N SER A 90 -36.96 1.80 -24.90
CA SER A 90 -37.98 2.81 -24.65
C SER A 90 -37.48 4.26 -24.80
N GLY A 91 -36.17 4.46 -24.99
CA GLY A 91 -35.53 5.77 -24.98
C GLY A 91 -35.17 6.29 -23.58
N LYS A 92 -35.56 5.56 -22.52
CA LYS A 92 -35.17 5.87 -21.14
C LYS A 92 -33.67 5.60 -20.94
N VAL A 93 -32.99 6.51 -20.26
CA VAL A 93 -31.60 6.36 -19.84
C VAL A 93 -31.58 6.24 -18.32
N GLU A 94 -30.92 5.21 -17.80
CA GLU A 94 -30.72 5.01 -16.35
C GLU A 94 -29.27 4.65 -16.06
N ASP A 95 -28.79 4.94 -14.85
CA ASP A 95 -27.47 4.50 -14.41
C ASP A 95 -27.45 2.97 -14.22
N ILE A 96 -26.31 2.34 -14.51
CA ILE A 96 -26.12 0.90 -14.37
C ILE A 96 -26.48 0.37 -12.97
N VAL A 97 -26.32 1.18 -11.93
CA VAL A 97 -26.68 0.87 -10.54
C VAL A 97 -28.18 0.69 -10.38
N GLU A 98 -28.99 1.50 -11.08
CA GLU A 98 -30.45 1.42 -11.03
C GLU A 98 -30.99 0.39 -12.04
N ALA A 99 -30.29 0.18 -13.15
CA ALA A 99 -30.72 -0.69 -14.24
C ALA A 99 -30.43 -2.19 -14.00
N SER A 100 -29.57 -2.55 -13.04
CA SER A 100 -29.09 -3.93 -12.85
C SER A 100 -29.58 -4.59 -11.56
N ASP A 101 -30.48 -5.56 -11.69
CA ASP A 101 -30.94 -6.42 -10.57
C ASP A 101 -29.90 -7.47 -10.11
N GLN A 102 -28.94 -7.85 -10.97
CA GLN A 102 -28.02 -8.97 -10.71
C GLN A 102 -26.70 -8.57 -10.04
N LEU A 103 -26.28 -7.31 -10.21
CA LEU A 103 -25.06 -6.78 -9.63
C LEU A 103 -25.45 -5.86 -8.48
N ASN A 104 -25.07 -6.21 -7.25
CA ASN A 104 -25.11 -5.28 -6.11
C ASN A 104 -24.00 -4.22 -6.30
N ILE A 105 -24.09 -3.40 -7.35
CA ILE A 105 -23.11 -2.36 -7.71
C ILE A 105 -23.01 -1.31 -6.58
N SER A 106 -24.09 -1.15 -5.81
CA SER A 106 -24.11 -0.40 -4.54
C SER A 106 -23.05 -0.88 -3.54
N VAL A 107 -22.71 -2.16 -3.49
CA VAL A 107 -21.62 -2.69 -2.64
C VAL A 107 -20.25 -2.40 -3.23
N LEU A 108 -20.11 -2.41 -4.55
CA LEU A 108 -18.87 -2.05 -5.27
C LEU A 108 -18.53 -0.56 -5.15
N SER A 109 -19.55 0.27 -4.89
CA SER A 109 -19.37 1.71 -4.66
C SER A 109 -18.89 2.07 -3.24
N LYS A 110 -18.89 1.13 -2.29
CA LYS A 110 -18.39 1.39 -0.94
C LYS A 110 -16.86 1.27 -0.92
N PRO A 111 -16.14 2.25 -0.35
CA PRO A 111 -14.70 2.14 -0.20
C PRO A 111 -14.37 0.96 0.73
N VAL A 112 -13.53 0.05 0.25
CA VAL A 112 -12.93 -0.98 1.11
C VAL A 112 -11.60 -0.44 1.61
N THR A 113 -11.59 0.05 2.85
CA THR A 113 -10.37 0.44 3.55
C THR A 113 -9.65 -0.82 4.05
N LYS A 114 -8.37 -0.93 3.71
CA LYS A 114 -7.47 -1.94 4.25
C LYS A 114 -6.32 -1.24 4.95
N HIS A 115 -5.97 -1.73 6.13
CA HIS A 115 -4.79 -1.30 6.85
C HIS A 115 -3.62 -2.19 6.42
N PHE A 116 -2.45 -1.60 6.19
CA PHE A 116 -1.25 -2.33 5.86
C PHE A 116 -0.05 -1.86 6.68
N ILE A 117 0.83 -2.80 6.98
CA ILE A 117 2.18 -2.51 7.46
C ILE A 117 3.20 -3.09 6.48
N CYS A 118 4.31 -2.37 6.30
CA CYS A 118 5.45 -2.83 5.51
C CYS A 118 6.73 -2.70 6.30
N TYR A 119 7.53 -3.77 6.34
CA TYR A 119 8.77 -3.81 7.12
C TYR A 119 9.78 -4.81 6.52
N PRO A 120 11.08 -4.75 6.88
CA PRO A 120 12.09 -5.64 6.31
C PRO A 120 11.86 -7.10 6.70
N LYS A 121 12.17 -8.04 5.81
CA LYS A 121 12.02 -9.48 6.09
C LYS A 121 12.96 -9.95 7.22
N GLY A 122 12.52 -10.95 7.99
CA GLY A 122 13.28 -11.50 9.12
C GLY A 122 13.28 -10.59 10.35
N ILE A 123 12.16 -9.90 10.58
CA ILE A 123 11.82 -9.09 11.78
C ILE A 123 10.65 -9.74 12.56
N GLU A 124 10.10 -10.84 12.04
CA GLU A 124 8.95 -11.56 12.62
C GLU A 124 9.27 -12.23 13.97
#